data_AF-A0A9X3X0V4-F1
#
_entry.id   AF-A0A9X3X0V4-F1
#
_cell.length_a   1.000
_cell.length_b   1.000
_cell.length_c   1.000
_cell.angle_alpha   90.00
_cell.angle_beta   90.00
_cell.angle_gamma   90.00
#
_symmetry.space_group_name_H-M   'P 1'
#
loop_
_entity.id
_entity.type
_entity.pdbx_description
1 polymer ?
#
loop_
_entity_poly.entity_id
_entity_poly.type
_entity_poly.pdbx_seq_one_letter_code
_entity_poly.pdbx_strand_id
1 'polypeptide(L)'
;MGRRSHHAESLGAVALDTLVHDCTAFAHFLVDLPPRARVGMCSEQEGFAEVVTEILTNQALLGDKAGITKSDIEAFQESNERVAMLDARLPAIKKLVEMMEETRALEDDKRQRQVNAFADSIERRAKTTGDKTLLAKYEKTRTYRSAVAKKGVKTRTKSAKAAEVDGAEAPAKG
;
A
#
# COMPACT_ATOMS: atom_id res chain seq x y z
N MET A 1 -3.56 -7.09 43.43
CA MET A 1 -4.83 -7.66 42.94
C MET A 1 -5.33 -6.77 41.80
N GLY A 2 -4.74 -6.90 40.61
CA GLY A 2 -5.09 -6.10 39.43
C GLY A 2 -5.82 -6.97 38.44
N ARG A 3 -7.14 -6.79 38.32
CA ARG A 3 -7.96 -7.43 37.31
C ARG A 3 -7.53 -6.89 35.95
N ARG A 4 -6.78 -7.69 35.18
CA ARG A 4 -6.69 -7.51 33.73
C ARG A 4 -8.05 -7.87 33.17
N SER A 5 -8.85 -6.85 32.92
CA SER A 5 -10.04 -6.95 32.10
C SER A 5 -9.60 -7.39 30.72
N HIS A 6 -9.74 -8.69 30.44
CA HIS A 6 -9.83 -9.19 29.08
C HIS A 6 -11.06 -8.54 28.46
N HIS A 7 -10.85 -7.44 27.73
CA HIS A 7 -11.84 -7.00 26.77
C HIS A 7 -11.86 -8.09 25.69
N ALA A 8 -12.87 -8.96 25.78
CA ALA A 8 -13.39 -9.64 24.61
C ALA A 8 -13.94 -8.53 23.69
N GLU A 9 -13.05 -7.98 22.86
CA GLU A 9 -13.42 -7.01 21.85
C GLU A 9 -14.34 -7.75 20.88
N SER A 10 -15.58 -7.27 20.75
CA SER A 10 -16.58 -7.90 19.89
C SER A 10 -16.01 -8.02 18.47
N LEU A 11 -16.26 -9.16 17.80
CA LEU A 11 -15.91 -9.44 16.40
C LEU A 11 -16.66 -8.54 15.38
N GLY A 12 -17.16 -7.39 15.81
CA GLY A 12 -17.85 -6.43 14.97
C GLY A 12 -16.89 -5.67 14.06
N ALA A 13 -17.39 -5.24 12.90
CA ALA A 13 -16.66 -4.38 11.98
C ALA A 13 -16.15 -3.12 12.69
N VAL A 14 -14.87 -2.82 12.49
CA VAL A 14 -14.20 -1.69 13.13
C VAL A 14 -14.42 -0.44 12.27
N ALA A 15 -14.77 0.67 12.92
CA ALA A 15 -15.02 1.93 12.23
C ALA A 15 -13.77 2.40 11.47
N LEU A 16 -13.94 2.79 10.21
CA LEU A 16 -12.86 3.14 9.29
C LEU A 16 -12.12 4.45 9.64
N ASP A 17 -12.72 5.29 10.48
CA ASP A 17 -12.16 6.55 10.99
C ASP A 17 -11.35 6.38 12.28
N THR A 18 -11.21 5.15 12.77
CA THR A 18 -10.42 4.84 13.97
C THR A 18 -8.92 4.99 13.68
N LEU A 19 -8.23 5.81 14.47
CA LEU A 19 -6.78 6.03 14.33
C LEU A 19 -5.92 5.08 15.17
N VAL A 20 -6.53 4.32 16.09
CA VAL A 20 -5.85 3.37 16.98
C VAL A 20 -6.42 1.97 16.76
N HIS A 21 -5.61 1.06 16.21
CA HIS A 21 -5.99 -0.33 16.02
C HIS A 21 -5.20 -1.22 16.97
N ASP A 22 -5.85 -1.71 18.03
CA ASP A 22 -5.25 -2.73 18.90
C ASP A 22 -5.28 -4.09 18.19
N CYS A 23 -4.09 -4.62 17.91
CA CYS A 23 -3.89 -5.92 17.28
C CYS A 23 -3.28 -6.94 18.25
N THR A 24 -3.22 -6.64 19.55
CA THR A 24 -2.61 -7.49 20.57
C THR A 24 -3.23 -8.89 20.59
N ALA A 25 -4.53 -8.99 20.32
CA ALA A 25 -5.24 -10.27 20.21
C ALA A 25 -4.64 -11.20 19.13
N PHE A 26 -4.02 -10.67 18.08
CA PHE A 26 -3.45 -11.46 16.99
C PHE A 26 -1.99 -11.86 17.23
N ALA A 27 -1.32 -11.29 18.24
CA ALA A 27 0.13 -11.39 18.43
C ALA A 27 0.65 -12.83 18.53
N HIS A 28 -0.17 -13.77 18.99
CA HIS A 28 0.20 -15.16 19.17
C HIS A 28 0.13 -16.01 17.88
N PHE A 29 -0.50 -15.50 16.81
CA PHE A 29 -0.64 -16.24 15.54
C PHE A 29 -0.28 -15.43 14.29
N LEU A 30 0.05 -14.13 14.40
CA LEU A 30 0.55 -13.37 13.27
C LEU A 30 1.89 -13.93 12.77
N VAL A 31 2.00 -14.04 11.45
CA VAL A 31 3.21 -14.54 10.77
C VAL A 31 3.60 -13.55 9.68
N ASP A 32 4.88 -13.17 9.67
CA ASP A 32 5.49 -12.48 8.54
C ASP A 32 6.00 -13.53 7.54
N LEU A 33 5.27 -13.66 6.43
CA LEU A 33 5.62 -14.60 5.37
C LEU A 33 6.73 -14.01 4.50
N PRO A 34 7.78 -14.80 4.14
CA PRO A 34 8.83 -14.30 3.28
C PRO A 34 8.27 -13.95 1.88
N PRO A 35 8.99 -13.11 1.10
CA PRO A 35 8.54 -12.71 -0.22
C PRO A 35 8.16 -13.94 -1.08
N ARG A 36 7.00 -13.86 -1.72
CA ARG A 36 6.42 -14.92 -2.58
C ARG A 36 5.96 -16.20 -1.87
N ALA A 37 6.04 -16.32 -0.54
CA ALA A 37 5.51 -17.50 0.16
C ALA A 37 3.99 -17.68 0.02
N ARG A 38 3.26 -16.60 -0.34
CA ARG A 38 1.83 -16.67 -0.66
C ARG A 38 1.51 -17.36 -1.99
N VAL A 39 2.50 -17.58 -2.86
CA VAL A 39 2.29 -18.23 -4.16
C VAL A 39 2.04 -19.72 -3.94
N GLY A 40 0.92 -20.23 -4.48
CA GLY A 40 0.54 -21.64 -4.35
C GLY A 40 -0.24 -21.97 -3.07
N MET A 41 -0.48 -20.99 -2.19
CA MET A 41 -1.42 -21.17 -1.07
C MET A 41 -2.85 -21.31 -1.61
N CYS A 42 -3.62 -22.21 -1.02
CA CYS A 42 -5.05 -22.31 -1.30
C CYS A 42 -5.76 -21.05 -0.79
N SER A 43 -6.76 -20.59 -1.55
CA SER A 43 -7.66 -19.53 -1.13
C SER A 43 -9.08 -20.06 -1.02
N GLU A 44 -9.88 -19.41 -0.19
CA GLU A 44 -11.32 -19.63 -0.16
C GLU A 44 -11.90 -19.50 -1.57
N GLN A 45 -12.83 -20.40 -1.90
CA GLN A 45 -13.57 -20.43 -3.16
C GLN A 45 -15.05 -20.16 -2.88
N GLU A 46 -15.80 -19.87 -3.95
CA GLU A 46 -17.26 -19.76 -3.86
C GLU A 46 -17.87 -21.03 -3.24
N GLY A 47 -18.82 -20.84 -2.32
CA GLY A 47 -19.50 -21.91 -1.58
C GLY A 47 -18.77 -22.43 -0.34
N PHE A 48 -17.61 -21.87 0.04
CA PHE A 48 -16.87 -22.36 1.20
C PHE A 48 -17.65 -22.26 2.53
N ALA A 49 -18.46 -21.21 2.72
CA ALA A 49 -19.30 -21.08 3.90
C ALA A 49 -20.33 -22.23 4.05
N GLU A 50 -20.85 -22.73 2.93
CA GLU A 50 -21.75 -23.90 2.91
C GLU A 50 -21.00 -25.18 3.27
N VAL A 51 -19.77 -25.34 2.76
CA VAL A 51 -18.87 -26.44 3.13
C VAL A 51 -18.53 -26.42 4.61
N VAL A 52 -18.20 -25.26 5.19
CA VAL A 52 -17.97 -25.10 6.64
C VAL A 52 -19.21 -25.56 7.41
N THR A 53 -20.40 -25.11 6.99
CA THR A 53 -21.67 -25.47 7.64
C THR A 53 -21.93 -26.97 7.57
N GLU A 54 -21.69 -27.60 6.41
CA GLU A 54 -21.84 -29.04 6.20
C GLU A 54 -20.92 -29.85 7.11
N ILE A 55 -19.62 -29.49 7.14
CA ILE A 55 -18.61 -30.14 7.99
C ILE A 55 -19.05 -30.08 9.46
N LEU A 56 -19.38 -28.88 9.96
CA LEU A 56 -19.75 -28.68 11.36
C LEU A 56 -21.04 -29.42 11.74
N THR A 57 -22.02 -29.49 10.82
CA THR A 57 -23.30 -30.18 11.05
C THR A 57 -23.12 -31.70 11.10
N ASN A 58 -22.30 -32.26 10.20
CA ASN A 58 -22.15 -33.70 10.06
C ASN A 58 -21.14 -34.32 11.02
N GLN A 59 -20.25 -33.52 11.61
CA GLN A 59 -19.11 -34.03 12.36
C GLN A 59 -19.50 -34.98 13.51
N ALA A 60 -20.53 -34.65 14.29
CA ALA A 60 -20.94 -35.46 15.44
C ALA A 60 -21.46 -36.86 15.06
N LEU A 61 -21.99 -37.02 13.83
CA LEU A 61 -22.61 -38.27 13.37
C LEU A 61 -21.70 -39.08 12.45
N LEU A 62 -20.90 -38.41 11.63
CA LEU A 62 -20.14 -39.01 10.53
C LEU A 62 -18.62 -38.81 10.63
N GLY A 63 -18.14 -37.96 11.53
CA GLY A 63 -16.72 -37.62 11.66
C GLY A 63 -15.82 -38.85 11.84
N ASP A 64 -16.16 -39.73 12.77
CA ASP A 64 -15.41 -40.96 13.03
C ASP A 64 -15.37 -41.89 11.80
N LYS A 65 -16.47 -41.98 11.06
CA LYS A 65 -16.54 -42.77 9.82
C LYS A 65 -15.73 -42.16 8.68
N ALA A 66 -15.62 -40.83 8.65
CA ALA A 66 -14.81 -40.08 7.70
C ALA A 66 -13.32 -40.04 8.08
N GLY A 67 -12.95 -40.55 9.27
CA GLY A 67 -11.59 -40.49 9.78
C GLY A 67 -11.18 -39.08 10.25
N ILE A 68 -12.14 -38.19 10.48
CA ILE A 68 -11.89 -36.83 10.95
C ILE A 68 -11.82 -36.84 12.47
N THR A 69 -10.64 -36.60 13.01
CA THR A 69 -10.42 -36.62 14.46
C THR A 69 -10.99 -35.36 15.13
N LYS A 70 -11.16 -35.43 16.45
CA LYS A 70 -11.51 -34.25 17.25
C LYS A 70 -10.49 -33.12 17.08
N SER A 71 -9.20 -33.43 17.06
CA SER A 71 -8.14 -32.43 16.87
C SER A 71 -8.18 -31.75 15.50
N ASP A 72 -8.58 -32.46 14.44
CA ASP A 72 -8.70 -31.86 13.11
C ASP A 72 -9.79 -30.79 13.08
N ILE A 73 -10.92 -31.06 13.73
CA ILE A 73 -12.04 -30.11 13.82
C ILE A 73 -11.74 -28.93 14.71
N GLU A 74 -11.08 -29.16 15.85
CA GLU A 74 -10.62 -28.07 16.71
C GLU A 74 -9.66 -27.14 15.96
N ALA A 75 -8.70 -27.69 15.22
CA ALA A 75 -7.79 -26.90 14.38
C ALA A 75 -8.52 -26.16 13.24
N PHE A 76 -9.51 -26.79 12.62
CA PHE A 76 -10.32 -26.17 11.57
C PHE A 76 -11.15 -25.00 12.11
N GLN A 77 -11.82 -25.18 13.25
CA GLN A 77 -12.59 -24.13 13.92
C GLN A 77 -11.70 -22.97 14.34
N GLU A 78 -10.54 -23.26 14.94
CA GLU A 78 -9.56 -22.24 15.31
C GLU A 78 -9.08 -21.44 14.08
N SER A 79 -8.83 -22.11 12.95
CA SER A 79 -8.46 -21.42 11.71
C SER A 79 -9.58 -20.51 11.19
N ASN A 80 -10.84 -20.97 11.22
CA ASN A 80 -11.99 -20.15 10.80
C ASN A 80 -12.16 -18.92 11.69
N GLU A 81 -12.02 -19.07 13.01
CA GLU A 81 -12.09 -17.96 13.95
C GLU A 81 -10.97 -16.93 13.70
N ARG A 82 -9.74 -17.39 13.49
CA ARG A 82 -8.60 -16.51 13.18
C ARG A 82 -8.78 -15.75 11.87
N VAL A 83 -9.31 -16.39 10.82
CA VAL A 83 -9.62 -15.71 9.55
C VAL A 83 -10.70 -14.65 9.76
N ALA A 84 -11.81 -15.00 10.43
CA ALA A 84 -12.89 -14.04 10.72
C ALA A 84 -12.40 -12.83 11.54
N MET A 85 -11.54 -13.06 12.53
CA MET A 85 -10.89 -12.02 13.32
C MET A 85 -10.06 -11.06 12.47
N LEU A 86 -9.29 -11.60 11.51
CA LEU A 86 -8.48 -10.79 10.58
C LEU A 86 -9.39 -10.00 9.63
N ASP A 87 -10.41 -10.63 9.06
CA ASP A 87 -11.30 -10.00 8.09
C ASP A 87 -12.14 -8.87 8.70
N ALA A 88 -12.53 -8.99 9.96
CA ALA A 88 -13.23 -7.91 10.67
C ALA A 88 -12.36 -6.65 10.87
N ARG A 89 -11.03 -6.80 10.98
CA ARG A 89 -10.09 -5.72 11.30
C ARG A 89 -9.37 -5.14 10.07
N LEU A 90 -9.06 -5.98 9.08
CA LEU A 90 -8.28 -5.61 7.89
C LEU A 90 -8.82 -4.37 7.13
N PRO A 91 -10.13 -4.16 6.94
CA PRO A 91 -10.64 -2.99 6.23
C PRO A 91 -10.23 -1.66 6.87
N ALA A 92 -10.32 -1.57 8.21
CA ALA A 92 -9.97 -0.35 8.94
C ALA A 92 -8.46 -0.06 8.85
N ILE A 93 -7.62 -1.08 9.02
CA ILE A 93 -6.16 -0.95 8.88
C ILE A 93 -5.78 -0.51 7.45
N LYS A 94 -6.38 -1.13 6.43
CA LYS A 94 -6.15 -0.75 5.02
C LYS A 94 -6.52 0.71 4.77
N LYS A 95 -7.63 1.18 5.33
CA LYS A 95 -8.04 2.59 5.18
C LYS A 95 -7.07 3.55 5.86
N LEU A 96 -6.58 3.21 7.04
CA LEU A 96 -5.54 4.02 7.70
C LEU A 96 -4.26 4.10 6.86
N VAL A 97 -3.81 2.97 6.29
CA VAL A 97 -2.65 2.95 5.38
C VAL A 97 -2.88 3.83 4.16
N GLU A 98 -4.04 3.73 3.51
CA GLU A 98 -4.43 4.58 2.37
C GLU A 98 -4.36 6.07 2.74
N MET A 99 -4.95 6.47 3.88
CA MET A 99 -4.91 7.86 4.36
C MET A 99 -3.48 8.35 4.61
N MET A 100 -2.60 7.49 5.14
CA MET A 100 -1.19 7.83 5.35
C MET A 100 -0.44 8.00 4.02
N GLU A 101 -0.72 7.16 3.02
CA GLU A 101 -0.14 7.27 1.67
C GLU A 101 -0.59 8.55 0.96
N GLU A 102 -1.89 8.86 1.02
CA GLU A 102 -2.48 10.10 0.48
C GLU A 102 -1.90 11.34 1.15
N THR A 103 -1.83 11.34 2.48
CA THR A 103 -1.25 12.45 3.26
C THR A 103 0.22 12.64 2.92
N ARG A 104 0.98 11.55 2.78
CA ARG A 104 2.39 11.60 2.36
C ARG A 104 2.53 12.21 0.96
N ALA A 105 1.67 11.83 0.02
CA ALA A 105 1.68 12.38 -1.33
C ALA A 105 1.37 13.89 -1.35
N LEU A 106 0.39 14.31 -0.55
CA LEU A 106 0.02 15.72 -0.39
C LEU A 106 1.17 16.55 0.20
N GLU A 107 1.78 16.09 1.29
CA GLU A 107 2.90 16.80 1.92
C GLU A 107 4.17 16.79 1.05
N ASP A 108 4.39 15.74 0.25
CA ASP A 108 5.46 15.74 -0.74
C ASP A 108 5.21 16.79 -1.83
N ASP A 109 4.04 16.84 -2.46
CA ASP A 109 3.70 17.88 -3.45
C ASP A 109 3.91 19.29 -2.89
N LYS A 110 3.41 19.55 -1.68
CA LYS A 110 3.60 20.82 -0.98
C LYS A 110 5.08 21.15 -0.79
N ARG A 111 5.90 20.20 -0.32
CA ARG A 111 7.35 20.38 -0.22
C ARG A 111 8.00 20.67 -1.58
N GLN A 112 7.60 19.96 -2.64
CA GLN A 112 8.14 20.20 -3.99
C GLN A 112 7.81 21.61 -4.48
N ARG A 113 6.57 22.09 -4.27
CA ARG A 113 6.16 23.46 -4.61
C ARG A 113 6.96 24.50 -3.83
N GLN A 114 7.17 24.28 -2.54
CA GLN A 114 7.99 25.16 -1.71
C GLN A 114 9.43 25.24 -2.21
N VAL A 115 10.06 24.09 -2.52
CA VAL A 115 11.42 24.05 -3.10
C VAL A 115 11.52 24.88 -4.38
N ASN A 116 10.53 24.75 -5.27
CA ASN A 116 10.49 25.53 -6.51
C ASN A 116 10.34 27.04 -6.23
N ALA A 117 9.43 27.42 -5.34
CA ALA A 117 9.23 28.81 -4.95
C ALA A 117 10.48 29.42 -4.30
N PHE A 118 11.20 28.64 -3.49
CA PHE A 118 12.46 29.05 -2.89
C PHE A 118 13.54 29.29 -3.94
N ALA A 119 13.72 28.35 -4.88
CA ALA A 119 14.66 28.52 -5.99
C ALA A 119 14.36 29.80 -6.80
N ASP A 120 13.09 30.05 -7.11
CA ASP A 120 12.64 31.28 -7.78
C ASP A 120 12.96 32.55 -6.98
N SER A 121 12.71 32.53 -5.67
CA SER A 121 13.00 33.65 -4.77
C SER A 121 14.49 33.95 -4.69
N ILE A 122 15.33 32.91 -4.62
CA ILE A 122 16.79 33.03 -4.59
C ILE A 122 17.31 33.67 -5.87
N GLU A 123 16.85 33.21 -7.04
CA GLU A 123 17.28 33.75 -8.33
C GLU A 123 16.86 35.21 -8.50
N ARG A 124 15.62 35.53 -8.13
CA ARG A 124 15.11 36.91 -8.16
C ARG A 124 15.93 37.81 -7.23
N ARG A 125 16.14 37.38 -5.99
CA ARG A 125 16.86 38.18 -4.98
C ARG A 125 18.31 38.41 -5.39
N ALA A 126 19.02 37.38 -5.84
CA ALA A 126 20.39 37.50 -6.34
C ALA A 126 20.49 38.48 -7.52
N LYS A 127 19.50 38.48 -8.42
CA LYS A 127 19.44 39.44 -9.54
C LYS A 127 19.19 40.87 -9.05
N THR A 128 18.25 41.06 -8.13
CA THR A 128 17.88 42.40 -7.63
C THR A 128 18.97 43.02 -6.74
N THR A 129 19.62 42.24 -5.88
CA THR A 129 20.66 42.75 -4.97
C THR A 129 22.07 42.68 -5.57
N GLY A 130 22.26 41.96 -6.68
CA GLY A 130 23.59 41.70 -7.26
C GLY A 130 24.43 40.67 -6.49
N ASP A 131 23.89 40.07 -5.42
CA ASP A 131 24.63 39.14 -4.57
C ASP A 131 24.72 37.74 -5.20
N LYS A 132 25.86 37.47 -5.84
CA LYS A 132 26.17 36.18 -6.47
C LYS A 132 26.41 35.05 -5.45
N THR A 133 26.65 35.36 -4.17
CA THR A 133 26.89 34.32 -3.15
C THR A 133 25.64 33.49 -2.88
N LEU A 134 24.45 34.08 -3.04
CA LEU A 134 23.16 33.37 -2.98
C LEU A 134 23.05 32.28 -4.04
N LEU A 135 23.51 32.55 -5.26
CA LEU A 135 23.46 31.58 -6.36
C LEU A 135 24.37 30.39 -6.12
N ALA A 136 25.55 30.64 -5.55
CA ALA A 136 26.54 29.61 -5.22
C ALA A 136 26.07 28.73 -4.04
N LYS A 137 25.59 29.36 -2.95
CA LYS A 137 25.16 28.60 -1.75
C LYS A 137 23.91 27.75 -1.97
N TYR A 138 23.04 28.11 -2.90
CA TYR A 138 21.81 27.37 -3.23
C TYR A 138 21.84 26.66 -4.58
N GLU A 139 23.03 26.31 -5.08
CA GLU A 139 23.21 25.64 -6.38
C GLU A 139 22.35 24.37 -6.53
N LYS A 140 22.30 23.52 -5.50
CA LYS A 140 21.52 22.27 -5.53
C LYS A 140 20.03 22.52 -5.71
N THR A 141 19.46 23.46 -4.95
CA THR A 141 18.05 23.83 -5.01
C THR A 141 17.67 24.38 -6.38
N ARG A 142 18.53 25.23 -6.96
CA ARG A 142 18.34 25.78 -8.31
C ARG A 142 18.47 24.71 -9.39
N THR A 143 19.46 23.84 -9.26
CA THR A 143 19.68 22.71 -10.18
C THR A 143 18.50 21.76 -10.17
N TYR A 144 17.96 21.45 -8.99
CA TYR A 144 16.79 20.60 -8.81
C TYR A 144 15.57 21.15 -9.58
N ARG A 145 15.24 22.42 -9.41
CA ARG A 145 14.17 23.09 -10.19
C ARG A 145 14.39 22.98 -11.69
N SER A 146 15.63 23.16 -12.16
CA SER A 146 15.97 23.08 -13.59
C SER A 146 15.89 21.65 -14.17
N ALA A 147 15.89 20.61 -13.34
CA ALA A 147 15.95 19.22 -13.79
C ALA A 147 14.71 18.79 -14.57
N VAL A 148 13.52 19.27 -14.18
CA VAL A 148 12.26 18.98 -14.88
C VAL A 148 12.24 19.63 -16.26
N ALA A 149 12.65 20.90 -16.37
CA ALA A 149 12.76 21.59 -17.65
C ALA A 149 13.76 20.90 -18.59
N LYS A 150 14.92 20.48 -18.07
CA LYS A 150 15.95 19.73 -18.83
C LYS A 150 15.41 18.39 -19.35
N LYS A 151 14.65 17.64 -18.54
CA LYS A 151 13.98 16.41 -18.98
C LYS A 151 12.95 16.70 -20.08
N GLY A 152 12.12 17.73 -19.92
CA GLY A 152 11.13 18.12 -20.92
C GLY A 152 11.74 18.47 -22.28
N VAL A 153 12.85 19.21 -22.29
CA VAL A 153 13.61 19.50 -23.52
C VAL A 153 14.17 18.21 -24.14
N LYS A 154 14.78 17.33 -23.33
CA LYS A 154 15.31 16.04 -23.81
C LYS A 154 14.22 15.17 -24.44
N THR A 155 13.03 15.10 -23.85
CA THR A 155 11.89 14.37 -24.42
C THR A 155 11.43 14.99 -25.74
N ARG A 156 11.24 16.31 -25.81
CA ARG A 156 10.83 17.00 -27.05
C ARG A 156 11.84 16.80 -28.18
N THR A 157 13.13 16.91 -27.89
CA THR A 157 14.19 16.67 -28.89
C THR A 157 14.25 15.21 -29.34
N LYS A 158 13.98 14.24 -28.46
CA LYS A 158 13.90 12.81 -28.84
C LYS A 158 12.67 12.54 -29.71
N SER A 159 11.51 13.11 -29.37
CA SER A 159 10.29 12.98 -30.17
C SER A 159 10.42 13.65 -31.54
N ALA A 160 11.04 14.83 -31.62
CA ALA A 160 11.31 15.50 -32.89
C ALA A 160 12.25 14.66 -33.78
N LYS A 161 13.32 14.10 -33.22
CA LYS A 161 14.22 13.19 -33.95
C LYS A 161 13.55 11.88 -34.37
N ALA A 162 12.66 11.33 -33.56
CA ALA A 162 11.89 10.13 -33.94
C ALA A 162 10.91 10.43 -35.09
N ALA A 163 10.27 11.60 -35.07
CA ALA A 163 9.40 12.04 -36.15
C ALA A 163 10.15 12.36 -37.46
N GLU A 164 11.38 12.84 -37.39
CA GLU A 164 12.26 13.02 -38.56
C GLU A 164 12.70 11.68 -39.17
N VAL A 165 12.82 10.61 -38.37
CA VAL A 165 13.17 9.27 -38.84
C VAL A 165 11.96 8.55 -39.45
N ASP A 166 10.76 8.67 -38.84
CA ASP A 166 9.51 8.13 -39.40
C ASP A 166 9.03 8.89 -40.66
N GLY A 167 9.34 10.18 -40.77
CA GLY A 167 9.02 11.00 -41.95
C GLY A 167 9.91 10.76 -43.17
N ALA A 168 11.03 10.03 -43.01
CA ALA A 168 11.95 9.70 -44.07
C ALA A 168 11.65 8.36 -44.77
N GLU A 169 10.66 7.60 -44.28
CA GLU A 169 10.29 6.28 -44.80
C GLU A 169 8.90 6.28 -45.47
N ALA A 170 8.66 7.23 -46.38
CA ALA A 170 7.68 7.10 -47.46
C ALA A 170 8.06 8.07 -48.62
N PRO A 171 7.90 7.74 -49.92
CA PRO A 171 7.29 6.54 -50.53
C PRO A 171 8.17 5.82 -51.59
N ALA A 172 7.89 4.55 -51.89
CA ALA A 172 8.14 3.96 -53.21
C ALA A 172 7.29 2.68 -53.42
N LYS A 173 6.08 2.84 -53.96
CA LYS A 173 5.35 1.77 -54.66
C LYS A 173 4.51 2.37 -55.80
N GLY A 174 4.63 1.77 -56.98
CA GLY A 174 3.68 1.86 -58.09
C GLY A 174 4.28 2.41 -59.36
#